data_AF-A0A2P6MYR5-F1
#
_entry.id   AF-A0A2P6MYR5-F1
#
_cell.length_a   1.000
_cell.length_b   1.000
_cell.length_c   1.000
_cell.angle_alpha   90.00
_cell.angle_beta   90.00
_cell.angle_gamma   90.00
#
_symmetry.space_group_name_H-M   'P 1'
#
loop_
_entity.id
_entity.type
_entity.pdbx_description
1 polymer ?
#
loop_
_entity_poly.entity_id
_entity_poly.type
_entity_poly.pdbx_seq_one_letter_code
_entity_poly.pdbx_strand_id
1 'polypeptide(L)'
;MKTFLLLALIATALAAGKRGLPIGSPFQVSTDLKLFETNAISWMYNWGTNSPANSSSIQFIPMQWNDKGIEQLESKVLATCSNYVLGFNEPDLQAQAGMTPAHSCDLWKQYIRPLKEKYGIKLGLPVVTNGGQKWLADFMSLCPDHNADFLPLHWYGQYMGDITWYIGSVHEKYPNLPIWITEYASVSKDANEVVKFAKESMAYLESLPWVERYAWFGTWRTNSDWPVATLTSDGKLSAVGQAYLDTPYNNTVTLTYRCGNKPTTSTVKPTTSTAKPTTSTVKPTTSTVKPTTSTLKPTTSTVKPTTSSVTPTTGVPADAKITITSSSGLNVYVDSDKQLRAEKNQTGTVFLLKWHDQTSMSIVHASSGQFVSAESGGRRPLIANRQSASTWEKFWITRTEGRVSLKSWANGRFVAVQNDGYLLADDTSIAVGSLFSFKYL
;
A
#
# COMPACT_ATOMS: atom_id res chain seq x y z
N MET A 1 41.63 -34.42 6.33
CA MET A 1 40.62 -33.35 6.18
C MET A 1 40.04 -33.45 4.78
N LYS A 2 38.74 -33.76 4.63
CA LYS A 2 38.03 -33.69 3.35
C LYS A 2 37.12 -32.47 3.39
N THR A 3 37.48 -31.45 2.61
CA THR A 3 36.70 -30.21 2.47
C THR A 3 35.52 -30.51 1.54
N PHE A 4 34.30 -30.46 2.06
CA PHE A 4 33.09 -30.48 1.22
C PHE A 4 32.84 -29.07 0.70
N LEU A 5 32.98 -28.90 -0.62
CA LEU A 5 32.56 -27.71 -1.34
C LEU A 5 31.04 -27.79 -1.50
N LEU A 6 30.29 -26.99 -0.74
CA LEU A 6 28.84 -26.89 -0.89
C LEU A 6 28.55 -26.06 -2.15
N LEU A 7 28.29 -26.74 -3.27
CA LEU A 7 27.84 -26.09 -4.50
C LEU A 7 26.36 -25.70 -4.30
N ALA A 8 26.09 -24.43 -3.99
CA ALA A 8 24.74 -23.90 -4.04
C ALA A 8 24.30 -23.85 -5.52
N LEU A 9 23.45 -24.79 -5.93
CA LEU A 9 22.73 -24.68 -7.21
C LEU A 9 21.75 -23.51 -7.08
N ILE A 10 22.10 -22.36 -7.64
CA ILE A 10 21.15 -21.26 -7.82
C ILE A 10 20.23 -21.68 -8.97
N ALA A 11 19.07 -22.23 -8.62
CA ALA A 11 17.99 -22.41 -9.58
C ALA A 11 17.57 -21.01 -10.07
N THR A 12 17.61 -20.79 -11.38
CA THR A 12 17.04 -19.58 -11.99
C THR A 12 15.54 -19.55 -11.73
N ALA A 13 15.11 -18.64 -10.85
CA ALA A 13 13.72 -18.44 -10.53
C ALA A 13 12.96 -17.88 -11.73
N LEU A 14 11.74 -18.38 -11.96
CA LEU A 14 10.80 -17.76 -12.88
C LEU A 14 10.35 -16.42 -12.27
N ALA A 15 10.43 -15.34 -13.04
CA ALA A 15 9.90 -14.06 -12.65
C ALA A 15 8.36 -14.09 -12.76
N ALA A 16 7.67 -13.73 -11.69
CA ALA A 16 6.22 -13.72 -11.60
C ALA A 16 5.68 -12.34 -11.15
N GLY A 17 4.38 -12.12 -11.32
CA GLY A 17 3.69 -10.89 -10.90
C GLY A 17 3.52 -10.79 -9.39
N LYS A 18 3.15 -9.59 -8.91
CA LYS A 18 2.95 -9.30 -7.47
C LYS A 18 1.66 -9.90 -6.88
N ARG A 19 0.79 -10.44 -7.72
CA ARG A 19 -0.58 -10.82 -7.35
C ARG A 19 -0.61 -12.11 -6.52
N GLY A 20 -1.43 -12.06 -5.48
CA GLY A 20 -1.70 -13.15 -4.57
C GLY A 20 -3.16 -13.60 -4.63
N LEU A 21 -3.43 -14.76 -4.03
CA LEU A 21 -4.78 -15.30 -3.86
C LEU A 21 -5.12 -15.48 -2.37
N PRO A 22 -6.03 -14.67 -1.81
CA PRO A 22 -6.67 -14.93 -0.52
C PRO A 22 -7.81 -15.95 -0.70
N ILE A 23 -7.51 -17.24 -0.57
CA ILE A 23 -8.41 -18.34 -0.94
C ILE A 23 -9.48 -18.56 0.13
N GLY A 24 -10.72 -18.19 -0.17
CA GLY A 24 -11.88 -18.26 0.72
C GLY A 24 -12.80 -19.47 0.48
N SER A 25 -14.02 -19.45 1.03
CA SER A 25 -15.04 -20.49 0.84
C SER A 25 -16.33 -19.90 0.24
N PRO A 26 -17.03 -20.61 -0.66
CA PRO A 26 -16.67 -21.90 -1.24
C PRO A 26 -15.64 -21.75 -2.37
N PHE A 27 -14.46 -22.33 -2.20
CA PHE A 27 -13.42 -22.44 -3.24
C PHE A 27 -13.02 -23.90 -3.39
N GLN A 28 -13.01 -24.39 -4.63
CA GLN A 28 -12.63 -25.77 -4.92
C GLN A 28 -11.20 -25.80 -5.46
N VAL A 29 -10.25 -26.08 -4.57
CA VAL A 29 -8.81 -26.02 -4.86
C VAL A 29 -8.41 -26.84 -6.11
N SER A 30 -9.02 -27.99 -6.36
CA SER A 30 -8.66 -28.87 -7.48
C SER A 30 -9.04 -28.32 -8.86
N THR A 31 -10.08 -27.49 -8.96
CA THR A 31 -10.59 -26.95 -10.23
C THR A 31 -10.32 -25.47 -10.36
N ASP A 32 -10.54 -24.71 -9.29
CA ASP A 32 -10.56 -23.26 -9.32
C ASP A 32 -9.14 -22.68 -9.40
N LEU A 33 -8.18 -23.34 -8.73
CA LEU A 33 -6.79 -22.89 -8.72
C LEU A 33 -6.16 -22.92 -10.12
N LYS A 34 -6.55 -23.86 -10.99
CA LYS A 34 -6.04 -23.99 -12.35
C LYS A 34 -6.24 -22.73 -13.20
N LEU A 35 -7.31 -21.97 -12.93
CA LEU A 35 -7.60 -20.71 -13.61
C LEU A 35 -6.58 -19.62 -13.28
N PHE A 36 -5.89 -19.75 -12.15
CA PHE A 36 -4.94 -18.76 -11.64
C PHE A 36 -3.48 -19.18 -11.80
N GLU A 37 -3.18 -20.36 -12.36
CA GLU A 37 -1.83 -20.83 -12.69
C GLU A 37 -1.25 -20.08 -13.91
N THR A 38 -1.04 -18.78 -13.72
CA THR A 38 -0.52 -17.84 -14.72
C THR A 38 0.73 -17.15 -14.17
N ASN A 39 1.51 -16.49 -15.02
CA ASN A 39 2.65 -15.70 -14.56
C ASN A 39 2.25 -14.45 -13.75
N ALA A 40 0.96 -14.08 -13.73
CA ALA A 40 0.48 -12.93 -12.95
C ALA A 40 0.42 -13.25 -11.45
N ILE A 41 0.12 -14.50 -11.10
CA ILE A 41 -0.08 -14.96 -9.72
C ILE A 41 1.18 -15.67 -9.24
N SER A 42 1.72 -15.24 -8.10
CA SER A 42 2.95 -15.81 -7.54
C SER A 42 2.79 -16.43 -6.17
N TRP A 43 1.72 -16.08 -5.44
CA TRP A 43 1.52 -16.54 -4.08
C TRP A 43 0.04 -16.71 -3.71
N MET A 44 -0.22 -17.43 -2.63
CA MET A 44 -1.55 -17.60 -2.05
C MET A 44 -1.47 -17.72 -0.54
N TYR A 45 -2.58 -17.51 0.13
CA TYR A 45 -2.78 -17.84 1.54
C TYR A 45 -4.28 -18.07 1.82
N ASN A 46 -4.61 -18.56 3.01
CA ASN A 46 -5.98 -18.96 3.39
C ASN A 46 -6.31 -18.64 4.85
N TRP A 47 -5.69 -17.59 5.42
CA TRP A 47 -5.78 -17.22 6.85
C TRP A 47 -5.30 -18.29 7.84
N GLY A 48 -4.70 -19.38 7.38
CA GLY A 48 -4.24 -20.48 8.20
C GLY A 48 -2.77 -20.82 7.99
N THR A 49 -2.31 -21.76 8.80
CA THR A 49 -0.94 -22.29 8.74
C THR A 49 -0.79 -23.50 7.82
N ASN A 50 -1.91 -24.04 7.31
CA ASN A 50 -1.93 -25.26 6.52
C ASN A 50 -2.15 -24.94 5.04
N SER A 51 -1.22 -25.40 4.19
CA SER A 51 -1.37 -25.28 2.75
C SER A 51 -2.55 -26.11 2.25
N PRO A 52 -3.32 -25.61 1.26
CA PRO A 52 -4.18 -26.46 0.46
C PRO A 52 -3.38 -27.61 -0.17
N ALA A 53 -4.01 -28.80 -0.28
CA ALA A 53 -3.40 -29.92 -0.98
C ALA A 53 -3.19 -29.59 -2.47
N ASN A 54 -2.09 -30.06 -3.06
CA ASN A 54 -1.81 -30.04 -4.50
C ASN A 54 -1.47 -28.67 -5.15
N SER A 55 -1.02 -27.66 -4.40
CA SER A 55 -0.47 -26.45 -5.04
C SER A 55 1.04 -26.59 -5.25
N SER A 56 1.47 -26.92 -6.47
CA SER A 56 2.90 -27.00 -6.82
C SER A 56 3.42 -25.78 -7.59
N SER A 57 2.53 -24.95 -8.13
CA SER A 57 2.84 -23.85 -9.05
C SER A 57 2.81 -22.46 -8.41
N ILE A 58 2.05 -22.28 -7.31
CA ILE A 58 1.85 -20.99 -6.64
C ILE A 58 2.31 -21.11 -5.18
N GLN A 59 3.15 -20.18 -4.71
CA GLN A 59 3.74 -20.27 -3.37
C GLN A 59 2.68 -20.07 -2.27
N PHE A 60 2.53 -21.04 -1.37
CA PHE A 60 1.71 -20.87 -0.17
C PHE A 60 2.46 -20.06 0.92
N ILE A 61 1.77 -19.09 1.52
CA ILE A 61 2.26 -18.28 2.64
C ILE A 61 1.40 -18.57 3.88
N PRO A 62 1.94 -19.23 4.93
CA PRO A 62 1.19 -19.48 6.16
C PRO A 62 0.94 -18.20 6.93
N MET A 63 -0.18 -18.16 7.65
CA MET A 63 -0.56 -17.08 8.55
C MET A 63 -0.85 -17.62 9.96
N GLN A 64 -0.34 -16.94 10.98
CA GLN A 64 -0.78 -17.15 12.36
C GLN A 64 -1.87 -16.12 12.68
N TRP A 65 -3.14 -16.49 12.46
CA TRP A 65 -4.27 -15.56 12.50
C TRP A 65 -4.45 -14.86 13.85
N ASN A 66 -4.34 -15.59 14.96
CA ASN A 66 -4.40 -15.06 16.34
C ASN A 66 -3.45 -15.85 17.26
N ASP A 67 -3.69 -15.86 18.57
CA ASP A 67 -2.90 -16.62 19.54
C ASP A 67 -3.26 -18.13 19.63
N LYS A 68 -4.32 -18.58 18.97
CA LYS A 68 -4.75 -19.98 19.06
C LYS A 68 -3.79 -20.91 18.33
N GLY A 69 -3.31 -21.93 19.05
CA GLY A 69 -2.43 -22.97 18.49
C GLY A 69 -1.03 -22.47 18.11
N ILE A 70 -0.63 -21.29 18.59
CA ILE A 70 0.63 -20.63 18.24
C ILE A 70 1.86 -21.44 18.67
N GLU A 71 1.73 -22.30 19.69
CA GLU A 71 2.78 -23.21 20.12
C GLU A 71 3.18 -24.23 19.03
N GLN A 72 2.30 -24.46 18.06
CA GLN A 72 2.54 -25.35 16.91
C GLN A 72 3.09 -24.61 15.69
N LEU A 73 3.17 -23.27 15.72
CA LEU A 73 3.47 -22.43 14.56
C LEU A 73 4.75 -22.86 13.84
N GLU A 74 5.83 -23.09 14.60
CA GLU A 74 7.13 -23.51 14.06
C GLU A 74 7.00 -24.77 13.20
N SER A 75 6.39 -25.82 13.74
CA SER A 75 6.21 -27.08 13.03
C SER A 75 5.35 -26.94 11.78
N LYS A 76 4.28 -26.14 11.84
CA LYS A 76 3.35 -25.95 10.73
C LYS A 76 3.95 -25.12 9.61
N VAL A 77 4.66 -24.03 9.93
CA VAL A 77 5.34 -23.21 8.92
C VAL A 77 6.40 -24.04 8.20
N LEU A 78 7.21 -24.81 8.93
CA LEU A 78 8.23 -25.67 8.32
C LEU A 78 7.62 -26.73 7.38
N ALA A 79 6.44 -27.27 7.72
CA ALA A 79 5.72 -28.23 6.88
C ALA A 79 5.23 -27.64 5.54
N THR A 80 5.05 -26.31 5.45
CA THR A 80 4.64 -25.64 4.20
C THR A 80 5.79 -25.37 3.24
N CYS A 81 7.04 -25.51 3.69
CA CYS A 81 8.23 -25.11 2.92
C CYS A 81 8.25 -23.63 2.47
N SER A 82 7.45 -22.78 3.11
CA SER A 82 7.42 -21.35 2.82
C SER A 82 8.67 -20.64 3.35
N ASN A 83 9.07 -19.56 2.66
CA ASN A 83 10.12 -18.65 3.10
C ASN A 83 9.55 -17.45 3.87
N TYR A 84 8.24 -17.39 4.04
CA TYR A 84 7.52 -16.26 4.62
C TYR A 84 6.50 -16.76 5.64
N VAL A 85 6.13 -15.88 6.57
CA VAL A 85 4.98 -16.07 7.44
C VAL A 85 4.25 -14.73 7.64
N LEU A 86 2.93 -14.75 7.60
CA LEU A 86 2.08 -13.60 7.95
C LEU A 86 1.74 -13.64 9.44
N GLY A 87 1.80 -12.47 10.09
CA GLY A 87 1.42 -12.28 11.48
C GLY A 87 -0.09 -12.30 11.72
N PHE A 88 -0.51 -11.74 12.87
CA PHE A 88 -1.90 -11.73 13.32
C PHE A 88 -2.83 -10.93 12.40
N ASN A 89 -4.05 -11.43 12.22
CA ASN A 89 -5.07 -10.87 11.33
C ASN A 89 -6.04 -9.94 12.06
N GLU A 90 -5.98 -8.66 11.75
CA GLU A 90 -6.84 -7.61 12.32
C GLU A 90 -6.90 -7.68 13.86
N PRO A 91 -5.74 -7.71 14.57
CA PRO A 91 -5.73 -7.77 16.02
C PRO A 91 -6.37 -6.53 16.67
N ASP A 92 -6.47 -5.43 15.93
CA ASP A 92 -7.15 -4.20 16.33
C ASP A 92 -8.68 -4.33 16.43
N LEU A 93 -9.28 -5.36 15.81
CA LEU A 93 -10.72 -5.56 15.80
C LEU A 93 -11.13 -6.76 16.65
N GLN A 94 -11.95 -6.53 17.69
CA GLN A 94 -12.38 -7.57 18.64
C GLN A 94 -13.11 -8.75 18.00
N ALA A 95 -13.80 -8.52 16.88
CA ALA A 95 -14.51 -9.55 16.13
C ALA A 95 -13.58 -10.45 15.30
N GLN A 96 -12.31 -10.07 15.16
CA GLN A 96 -11.27 -10.79 14.40
C GLN A 96 -10.28 -11.43 15.38
N ALA A 97 -8.97 -11.24 15.21
CA ALA A 97 -8.01 -11.77 16.18
C ALA A 97 -8.20 -11.14 17.57
N GLY A 98 -8.56 -9.85 17.64
CA GLY A 98 -8.95 -9.18 18.89
C GLY A 98 -7.90 -9.26 19.99
N MET A 99 -6.70 -8.72 19.74
CA MET A 99 -5.53 -8.84 20.62
C MET A 99 -4.97 -7.46 20.98
N THR A 100 -4.40 -7.31 22.17
CA THR A 100 -3.72 -6.05 22.52
C THR A 100 -2.32 -5.99 21.91
N PRO A 101 -1.77 -4.79 21.62
CA PRO A 101 -0.41 -4.65 21.11
C PRO A 101 0.66 -5.30 22.01
N ALA A 102 0.50 -5.21 23.33
CA ALA A 102 1.42 -5.79 24.31
C ALA A 102 1.42 -7.32 24.24
N HIS A 103 0.23 -7.94 24.31
CA HIS A 103 0.08 -9.40 24.19
C HIS A 103 0.62 -9.92 22.86
N SER A 104 0.32 -9.22 21.76
CA SER A 104 0.87 -9.57 20.45
C SER A 104 2.40 -9.46 20.42
N CYS A 105 3.02 -8.50 21.10
CA CYS A 105 4.48 -8.41 21.16
C CYS A 105 5.12 -9.55 21.95
N ASP A 106 4.52 -9.96 23.07
CA ASP A 106 5.02 -11.08 23.88
C ASP A 106 5.02 -12.38 23.06
N LEU A 107 3.90 -12.66 22.39
CA LEU A 107 3.79 -13.80 21.48
C LEU A 107 4.71 -13.70 20.27
N TRP A 108 4.88 -12.50 19.71
CA TRP A 108 5.79 -12.27 18.60
C TRP A 108 7.22 -12.64 18.96
N LYS A 109 7.71 -12.18 20.12
CA LYS A 109 9.05 -12.51 20.64
C LYS A 109 9.21 -14.00 20.91
N GLN A 110 8.18 -14.64 21.44
CA GLN A 110 8.23 -16.05 21.84
C GLN A 110 8.14 -17.02 20.65
N TYR A 111 7.31 -16.74 19.65
CA TYR A 111 6.94 -17.73 18.63
C TYR A 111 7.20 -17.30 17.18
N ILE A 112 7.12 -16.01 16.85
CA ILE A 112 7.27 -15.54 15.46
C ILE A 112 8.72 -15.15 15.14
N ARG A 113 9.35 -14.32 15.97
CA ARG A 113 10.74 -13.87 15.78
C ARG A 113 11.75 -15.03 15.65
N PRO A 114 11.65 -16.11 16.46
CA PRO A 114 12.57 -17.25 16.34
C PRO A 114 12.54 -17.93 14.96
N LEU A 115 11.44 -17.81 14.19
CA LEU A 115 11.37 -18.34 12.82
C LEU A 115 12.38 -17.64 11.90
N LYS A 116 12.65 -16.36 12.12
CA LYS A 116 13.70 -15.67 11.37
C LYS A 116 15.08 -16.10 11.84
N GLU A 117 15.29 -16.10 13.15
CA GLU A 117 16.60 -16.37 13.77
C GLU A 117 17.10 -17.79 13.47
N LYS A 118 16.24 -18.80 13.62
CA LYS A 118 16.61 -20.22 13.42
C LYS A 118 16.68 -20.60 11.95
N TYR A 119 15.85 -19.98 11.11
CA TYR A 119 15.45 -20.55 9.83
C TYR A 119 15.53 -19.58 8.66
N GLY A 120 15.76 -18.29 8.89
CA GLY A 120 15.76 -17.25 7.85
C GLY A 120 14.38 -17.00 7.22
N ILE A 121 13.29 -17.38 7.91
CA ILE A 121 11.92 -17.09 7.44
C ILE A 121 11.67 -15.59 7.55
N LYS A 122 11.16 -14.98 6.48
CA LYS A 122 10.79 -13.58 6.45
C LYS A 122 9.46 -13.35 7.16
N LEU A 123 9.41 -12.35 8.04
CA LEU A 123 8.27 -12.13 8.94
C LEU A 123 7.43 -10.93 8.47
N GLY A 124 6.14 -11.15 8.24
CA GLY A 124 5.17 -10.10 8.02
C GLY A 124 4.56 -9.65 9.34
N LEU A 125 4.59 -8.34 9.60
CA LEU A 125 3.97 -7.74 10.79
C LEU A 125 2.48 -8.14 10.96
N PRO A 126 1.88 -7.93 12.14
CA PRO A 126 0.43 -8.03 12.27
C PRO A 126 -0.26 -7.09 11.27
N VAL A 127 -1.32 -7.57 10.60
CA VAL A 127 -2.08 -6.79 9.63
C VAL A 127 -3.31 -6.19 10.29
N VAL A 128 -3.48 -4.88 10.21
CA VAL A 128 -4.59 -4.16 10.86
C VAL A 128 -5.68 -3.78 9.86
N THR A 129 -6.90 -3.53 10.36
CA THR A 129 -7.98 -2.93 9.55
C THR A 129 -7.57 -1.55 9.02
N ASN A 130 -8.32 -0.97 8.08
CA ASN A 130 -8.13 0.42 7.63
C ASN A 130 -8.01 1.43 8.80
N GLY A 131 -8.67 1.15 9.93
CA GLY A 131 -8.69 2.02 11.12
C GLY A 131 -7.64 1.68 12.18
N GLY A 132 -6.94 0.55 12.07
CA GLY A 132 -6.07 0.03 13.13
C GLY A 132 -4.67 0.64 13.19
N GLN A 133 -4.43 1.79 12.54
CA GLN A 133 -3.11 2.42 12.48
C GLN A 133 -2.54 2.82 13.84
N LYS A 134 -3.42 3.18 14.80
CA LYS A 134 -3.01 3.39 16.19
C LYS A 134 -2.50 2.10 16.83
N TRP A 135 -3.21 0.99 16.65
CA TRP A 135 -2.80 -0.31 17.16
C TRP A 135 -1.43 -0.71 16.62
N LEU A 136 -1.22 -0.54 15.31
CA LEU A 136 0.07 -0.83 14.67
C LEU A 136 1.18 0.04 15.24
N ALA A 137 0.94 1.34 15.42
CA ALA A 137 1.92 2.24 16.02
C ALA A 137 2.28 1.84 17.46
N ASP A 138 1.28 1.47 18.27
CA ASP A 138 1.50 1.01 19.65
C ASP A 138 2.30 -0.31 19.67
N PHE A 139 2.00 -1.25 18.74
CA PHE A 139 2.76 -2.50 18.60
C PHE A 139 4.23 -2.21 18.25
N MET A 140 4.48 -1.37 17.25
CA MET A 140 5.84 -1.01 16.82
C MET A 140 6.63 -0.35 17.96
N SER A 141 5.97 0.45 18.80
CA SER A 141 6.59 1.09 19.97
C SER A 141 6.88 0.10 21.11
N LEU A 142 6.00 -0.86 21.36
CA LEU A 142 6.16 -1.87 22.42
C LEU A 142 7.09 -3.03 22.01
N CYS A 143 7.23 -3.23 20.69
CA CYS A 143 8.01 -4.29 20.09
C CYS A 143 9.13 -3.76 19.18
N PRO A 144 10.05 -2.89 19.66
CA PRO A 144 11.08 -2.29 18.80
C PRO A 144 12.01 -3.33 18.16
N ASP A 145 12.23 -4.47 18.83
CA ASP A 145 13.04 -5.59 18.34
C ASP A 145 12.22 -6.64 17.56
N HIS A 146 11.13 -6.23 16.90
CA HIS A 146 10.25 -7.12 16.14
C HIS A 146 10.99 -7.82 14.98
N ASN A 147 12.00 -7.17 14.39
CA ASN A 147 12.84 -7.70 13.30
C ASN A 147 12.02 -8.23 12.10
N ALA A 148 10.89 -7.58 11.80
CA ALA A 148 10.04 -7.94 10.67
C ALA A 148 10.65 -7.51 9.34
N ASP A 149 10.28 -8.21 8.27
CA ASP A 149 10.83 -8.02 6.92
C ASP A 149 9.88 -7.26 6.00
N PHE A 150 8.58 -7.25 6.29
CA PHE A 150 7.58 -6.55 5.49
C PHE A 150 6.35 -6.19 6.33
N LEU A 151 5.56 -5.23 5.83
CA LEU A 151 4.38 -4.71 6.50
C LEU A 151 3.13 -5.05 5.68
N PRO A 152 2.30 -6.01 6.12
CA PRO A 152 1.04 -6.32 5.47
C PRO A 152 -0.05 -5.28 5.82
N LEU A 153 -0.91 -4.99 4.86
CA LEU A 153 -2.03 -4.04 4.97
C LEU A 153 -3.32 -4.63 4.44
N HIS A 154 -4.42 -4.32 5.14
CA HIS A 154 -5.76 -4.44 4.61
C HIS A 154 -6.28 -3.08 4.14
N TRP A 155 -7.03 -3.09 3.05
CA TRP A 155 -7.77 -1.92 2.60
C TRP A 155 -9.11 -2.27 1.95
N TYR A 156 -10.20 -1.72 2.48
CA TYR A 156 -11.51 -1.78 1.82
C TYR A 156 -12.10 -0.39 1.62
N GLY A 157 -12.64 -0.10 0.45
CA GLY A 157 -13.25 1.19 0.13
C GLY A 157 -13.68 1.26 -1.33
N GLN A 158 -14.09 2.43 -1.81
CA GLN A 158 -14.63 2.57 -3.17
C GLN A 158 -13.74 3.44 -4.07
N TYR A 159 -12.92 4.31 -3.47
CA TYR A 159 -12.31 5.42 -4.19
C TYR A 159 -10.79 5.33 -4.24
N MET A 160 -10.22 5.58 -5.43
CA MET A 160 -8.78 5.49 -5.68
C MET A 160 -7.94 6.47 -4.83
N GLY A 161 -8.46 7.65 -4.51
CA GLY A 161 -7.73 8.59 -3.66
C GLY A 161 -7.57 8.09 -2.22
N ASP A 162 -8.50 7.29 -1.71
CA ASP A 162 -8.45 6.76 -0.34
C ASP A 162 -7.41 5.64 -0.20
N ILE A 163 -7.36 4.69 -1.15
CA ILE A 163 -6.35 3.62 -1.13
C ILE A 163 -4.94 4.15 -1.35
N THR A 164 -4.77 5.08 -2.29
CA THR A 164 -3.46 5.70 -2.57
C THR A 164 -2.99 6.51 -1.36
N TRP A 165 -3.88 7.29 -0.74
CA TRP A 165 -3.59 8.01 0.50
C TRP A 165 -3.18 7.07 1.62
N TYR A 166 -3.97 6.02 1.86
CA TYR A 166 -3.72 5.09 2.95
C TYR A 166 -2.38 4.39 2.80
N ILE A 167 -2.14 3.74 1.65
CA ILE A 167 -0.92 2.98 1.40
C ILE A 167 0.31 3.90 1.40
N GLY A 168 0.21 5.07 0.75
CA GLY A 168 1.28 6.07 0.77
C GLY A 168 1.61 6.57 2.18
N SER A 169 0.58 6.85 2.99
CA SER A 169 0.75 7.33 4.37
C SER A 169 1.46 6.32 5.28
N VAL A 170 1.15 5.02 5.11
CA VAL A 170 1.79 3.95 5.89
C VAL A 170 3.24 3.78 5.45
N HIS A 171 3.49 3.72 4.14
CA HIS A 171 4.86 3.56 3.63
C HIS A 171 5.75 4.73 4.07
N GLU A 172 5.25 5.95 4.05
CA GLU A 172 6.02 7.11 4.52
C GLU A 172 6.37 7.03 6.01
N LYS A 173 5.46 6.51 6.83
CA LYS A 173 5.69 6.29 8.26
C LYS A 173 6.69 5.16 8.52
N TYR A 174 6.72 4.14 7.65
CA TYR A 174 7.57 2.96 7.78
C TYR A 174 8.36 2.69 6.48
N PRO A 175 9.25 3.61 6.07
CA PRO A 175 9.84 3.62 4.72
C PRO A 175 10.80 2.46 4.47
N ASN A 176 11.29 1.83 5.52
CA ASN A 176 12.25 0.73 5.45
C ASN A 176 11.58 -0.64 5.35
N LEU A 177 10.25 -0.71 5.43
CA LEU A 177 9.50 -1.96 5.28
C LEU A 177 8.79 -1.97 3.92
N PRO A 178 9.07 -2.94 3.04
CA PRO A 178 8.24 -3.15 1.87
C PRO A 178 6.81 -3.49 2.28
N ILE A 179 5.85 -3.03 1.47
CA ILE A 179 4.42 -3.20 1.73
C ILE A 179 3.90 -4.44 0.99
N TRP A 180 3.11 -5.23 1.71
CA TRP A 180 2.25 -6.27 1.13
C TRP A 180 0.79 -5.89 1.36
N ILE A 181 -0.05 -5.86 0.33
CA ILE A 181 -1.49 -5.62 0.53
C ILE A 181 -2.17 -6.98 0.57
N THR A 182 -2.29 -7.59 1.74
CA THR A 182 -2.75 -8.98 1.88
C THR A 182 -4.25 -9.13 1.65
N GLU A 183 -5.02 -8.06 1.85
CA GLU A 183 -6.43 -7.98 1.47
C GLU A 183 -6.76 -6.58 0.96
N TYR A 184 -7.36 -6.50 -0.22
CA TYR A 184 -8.11 -5.30 -0.58
C TYR A 184 -9.23 -5.59 -1.56
N ALA A 185 -10.33 -4.84 -1.45
CA ALA A 185 -11.43 -4.92 -2.40
C ALA A 185 -12.25 -3.63 -2.44
N SER A 186 -13.00 -3.48 -3.53
CA SER A 186 -14.03 -2.45 -3.62
C SER A 186 -15.23 -2.81 -2.75
N VAL A 187 -15.78 -1.83 -2.04
CA VAL A 187 -17.06 -1.99 -1.31
C VAL A 187 -18.28 -1.60 -2.15
N SER A 188 -18.08 -1.21 -3.41
CA SER A 188 -19.19 -0.86 -4.30
C SER A 188 -20.10 -2.07 -4.57
N LYS A 189 -21.38 -1.78 -4.75
CA LYS A 189 -22.38 -2.75 -5.20
C LYS A 189 -22.51 -2.79 -6.73
N ASP A 190 -21.92 -1.82 -7.43
CA ASP A 190 -21.92 -1.79 -8.90
C ASP A 190 -20.72 -2.57 -9.44
N ALA A 191 -21.00 -3.62 -10.22
CA ALA A 191 -19.97 -4.49 -10.78
C ALA A 191 -18.99 -3.76 -11.71
N ASN A 192 -19.45 -2.75 -12.46
CA ASN A 192 -18.60 -1.95 -13.32
C ASN A 192 -17.64 -1.10 -12.50
N GLU A 193 -18.11 -0.54 -11.38
CA GLU A 193 -17.24 0.21 -10.46
C GLU A 193 -16.21 -0.70 -9.79
N VAL A 194 -16.59 -1.92 -9.40
CA VAL A 194 -15.65 -2.90 -8.83
C VAL A 194 -14.56 -3.27 -9.85
N VAL A 195 -14.94 -3.59 -11.09
CA VAL A 195 -13.99 -3.93 -12.16
C VAL A 195 -13.08 -2.74 -12.49
N LYS A 196 -13.64 -1.52 -12.56
CA LYS A 196 -12.85 -0.30 -12.79
C LYS A 196 -11.86 -0.07 -11.67
N PHE A 197 -12.31 -0.13 -10.42
CA PHE A 197 -11.48 0.04 -9.24
C PHE A 197 -10.34 -0.98 -9.23
N ALA A 198 -10.63 -2.28 -9.46
CA ALA A 198 -9.62 -3.33 -9.49
C ALA A 198 -8.51 -3.05 -10.52
N LYS A 199 -8.88 -2.61 -11.74
CA LYS A 199 -7.90 -2.26 -12.79
C LYS A 199 -7.03 -1.06 -12.39
N GLU A 200 -7.64 0.01 -11.89
CA GLU A 200 -6.94 1.24 -11.49
C GLU A 200 -6.03 1.01 -10.28
N SER A 201 -6.50 0.27 -9.28
CA SER A 201 -5.72 -0.06 -8.09
C SER A 201 -4.55 -0.99 -8.42
N MET A 202 -4.73 -2.00 -9.27
CA MET A 202 -3.62 -2.85 -9.68
C MET A 202 -2.56 -2.09 -10.46
N ALA A 203 -2.95 -1.26 -11.42
CA ALA A 203 -2.01 -0.41 -12.16
C ALA A 203 -1.23 0.52 -11.22
N TYR A 204 -1.89 1.02 -10.18
CA TYR A 204 -1.24 1.79 -9.12
C TYR A 204 -0.22 0.95 -8.33
N LEU A 205 -0.62 -0.18 -7.76
CA LEU A 205 0.24 -1.03 -6.94
C LEU A 205 1.44 -1.60 -7.73
N GLU A 206 1.25 -1.89 -9.02
CA GLU A 206 2.33 -2.31 -9.93
C GLU A 206 3.35 -1.20 -10.18
N SER A 207 2.94 0.07 -10.12
CA SER A 207 3.82 1.23 -10.29
C SER A 207 4.71 1.54 -9.09
N LEU A 208 4.40 0.96 -7.92
CA LEU A 208 5.12 1.21 -6.67
C LEU A 208 6.21 0.16 -6.45
N PRO A 209 7.51 0.51 -6.49
CA PRO A 209 8.60 -0.47 -6.32
C PRO A 209 8.67 -1.02 -4.89
N TRP A 210 8.17 -0.28 -3.90
CA TRP A 210 8.13 -0.65 -2.49
C TRP A 210 6.89 -1.46 -2.10
N VAL A 211 5.95 -1.66 -3.03
CA VAL A 211 4.90 -2.69 -2.92
C VAL A 211 5.43 -3.96 -3.55
N GLU A 212 5.64 -5.00 -2.75
CA GLU A 212 6.17 -6.28 -3.25
C GLU A 212 5.07 -7.24 -3.66
N ARG A 213 3.92 -7.22 -2.97
CA ARG A 213 2.83 -8.17 -3.15
C ARG A 213 1.47 -7.53 -2.87
N TYR A 214 0.44 -7.99 -3.56
CA TYR A 214 -0.94 -7.60 -3.26
C TYR A 214 -1.94 -8.71 -3.60
N ALA A 215 -3.07 -8.76 -2.90
CA ALA A 215 -4.08 -9.81 -3.01
C ALA A 215 -5.48 -9.20 -3.02
N TRP A 216 -6.19 -9.34 -4.15
CA TRP A 216 -7.60 -8.92 -4.24
C TRP A 216 -8.47 -9.84 -3.37
N PHE A 217 -9.18 -9.26 -2.42
CA PHE A 217 -10.11 -9.99 -1.56
C PHE A 217 -11.35 -10.35 -2.37
N GLY A 218 -11.44 -11.61 -2.77
CA GLY A 218 -12.47 -12.09 -3.69
C GLY A 218 -12.32 -13.53 -4.16
N THR A 219 -11.28 -14.25 -3.75
CA THR A 219 -10.94 -15.56 -4.32
C THR A 219 -11.78 -16.69 -3.72
N TRP A 220 -13.07 -16.68 -4.05
CA TRP A 220 -14.08 -17.70 -3.78
C TRP A 220 -15.15 -17.66 -4.89
N ARG A 221 -15.97 -18.72 -4.97
CA ARG A 221 -17.15 -18.73 -5.84
C ARG A 221 -18.24 -17.89 -5.21
N THR A 222 -18.84 -17.01 -6.01
CA THR A 222 -19.96 -16.21 -5.52
C THR A 222 -21.13 -17.08 -5.06
N ASN A 223 -21.75 -16.68 -3.94
CA ASN A 223 -22.98 -17.26 -3.40
C ASN A 223 -24.14 -16.24 -3.35
N SER A 224 -23.90 -14.98 -3.75
CA SER A 224 -24.85 -13.85 -3.80
C SER A 224 -24.27 -12.70 -4.65
N ASP A 225 -25.05 -11.70 -5.07
CA ASP A 225 -24.70 -10.68 -6.08
C ASP A 225 -23.53 -9.71 -5.73
N TRP A 226 -22.68 -10.00 -4.74
CA TRP A 226 -21.53 -9.14 -4.43
C TRP A 226 -20.44 -9.25 -5.51
N PRO A 227 -20.15 -8.17 -6.28
CA PRO A 227 -19.37 -8.28 -7.51
C PRO A 227 -17.85 -8.38 -7.30
N VAL A 228 -17.37 -8.57 -6.07
CA VAL A 228 -15.94 -8.70 -5.74
C VAL A 228 -15.40 -10.12 -5.93
N ALA A 229 -16.28 -11.13 -5.96
CA ALA A 229 -15.88 -12.51 -6.12
C ALA A 229 -15.22 -12.72 -7.48
N THR A 230 -14.01 -13.28 -7.52
CA THR A 230 -13.26 -13.53 -8.75
C THR A 230 -13.81 -14.72 -9.53
N LEU A 231 -14.67 -15.53 -8.91
CA LEU A 231 -15.30 -16.68 -9.54
C LEU A 231 -16.83 -16.59 -9.48
N THR A 232 -17.47 -17.02 -10.57
CA THR A 232 -18.91 -17.28 -10.63
C THR A 232 -19.27 -18.49 -9.76
N SER A 233 -20.57 -18.72 -9.54
CA SER A 233 -21.07 -19.83 -8.72
C SER A 233 -20.71 -21.20 -9.32
N ASP A 234 -20.57 -21.30 -10.64
CA ASP A 234 -20.10 -22.49 -11.37
C ASP A 234 -18.57 -22.61 -11.47
N GLY A 235 -17.81 -21.70 -10.85
CA GLY A 235 -16.35 -21.77 -10.76
C GLY A 235 -15.61 -21.25 -12.00
N LYS A 236 -16.26 -20.45 -12.86
CA LYS A 236 -15.60 -19.72 -13.95
C LYS A 236 -15.12 -18.36 -13.46
N LEU A 237 -14.22 -17.70 -14.21
CA LEU A 237 -13.82 -16.33 -13.91
C LEU A 237 -15.02 -15.38 -14.02
N SER A 238 -15.22 -14.55 -13.01
CA SER A 238 -16.13 -13.40 -13.09
C SER A 238 -15.49 -12.24 -13.86
N ALA A 239 -16.22 -11.14 -14.09
CA ALA A 239 -15.66 -9.96 -14.74
C ALA A 239 -14.47 -9.35 -13.96
N VAL A 240 -14.53 -9.32 -12.63
CA VAL A 240 -13.41 -8.85 -11.80
C VAL A 240 -12.29 -9.89 -11.74
N GLY A 241 -12.61 -11.20 -11.76
CA GLY A 241 -11.59 -12.26 -11.86
C GLY A 241 -10.80 -12.21 -13.17
N GLN A 242 -11.49 -11.99 -14.29
CA GLN A 242 -10.86 -11.78 -15.59
C GLN A 242 -9.99 -10.52 -15.58
N ALA A 243 -10.50 -9.41 -15.03
CA ALA A 243 -9.70 -8.18 -14.87
C ALA A 243 -8.45 -8.40 -14.01
N TYR A 244 -8.56 -9.21 -12.94
CA TYR A 244 -7.46 -9.53 -12.03
C TYR A 244 -6.34 -10.35 -12.69
N LEU A 245 -6.62 -11.05 -13.78
CA LEU A 245 -5.60 -11.74 -14.58
C LEU A 245 -5.08 -10.86 -15.72
N ASP A 246 -5.97 -10.16 -16.44
CA ASP A 246 -5.63 -9.50 -17.71
C ASP A 246 -5.00 -8.11 -17.55
N THR A 247 -5.20 -7.45 -16.41
CA THR A 247 -4.60 -6.13 -16.17
C THR A 247 -3.08 -6.24 -16.34
N PRO A 248 -2.39 -5.32 -17.03
CA PRO A 248 -0.93 -5.37 -17.16
C PRO A 248 -0.21 -5.42 -15.80
N TYR A 249 0.91 -6.13 -15.74
CA TYR A 249 1.72 -6.30 -14.53
C TYR A 249 3.21 -6.38 -14.87
N ASN A 250 4.04 -6.13 -13.86
CA ASN A 250 5.49 -6.26 -13.98
C ASN A 250 5.97 -7.55 -13.32
N ASN A 251 6.75 -8.35 -14.05
CA ASN A 251 7.37 -9.57 -13.53
C ASN A 251 8.55 -9.22 -12.61
N THR A 252 8.26 -8.96 -11.35
CA THR A 252 9.23 -8.48 -10.35
C THR A 252 9.46 -9.46 -9.20
N VAL A 253 8.62 -10.48 -9.05
CA VAL A 253 8.72 -11.44 -7.95
C VAL A 253 9.56 -12.64 -8.36
N THR A 254 10.60 -12.90 -7.58
CA THR A 254 11.41 -14.12 -7.66
C THR A 254 10.83 -15.17 -6.72
N LEU A 255 10.33 -16.28 -7.28
CA LEU A 255 9.87 -17.41 -6.47
C LEU A 255 11.05 -18.15 -5.86
N THR A 256 11.05 -18.27 -4.54
CA THR A 256 12.05 -19.03 -3.77
C THR A 256 11.33 -19.97 -2.82
N TYR A 257 11.78 -21.22 -2.74
CA TYR A 257 11.22 -22.24 -1.86
C TYR A 257 12.27 -22.72 -0.88
N ARG A 258 11.85 -23.02 0.36
CA ARG A 258 12.76 -23.48 1.42
C ARG A 258 13.23 -24.91 1.19
N CYS A 259 12.31 -25.75 0.73
CA CYS A 259 12.58 -27.15 0.44
C CYS A 259 12.86 -27.28 -1.06
N GLY A 260 14.02 -27.81 -1.43
CA GLY A 260 14.35 -28.04 -2.83
C GLY A 260 13.46 -29.11 -3.45
N ASN A 261 12.72 -28.74 -4.49
CA ASN A 261 12.58 -29.57 -5.69
C ASN A 261 12.27 -28.70 -6.93
N LYS A 262 12.98 -29.05 -8.00
CA LYS A 262 13.10 -28.48 -9.34
C LYS A 262 11.82 -27.78 -9.89
N PRO A 263 11.90 -26.51 -10.34
CA PRO A 263 10.84 -25.94 -11.18
C PRO A 263 10.78 -26.73 -12.49
N THR A 264 9.62 -27.31 -12.79
CA THR A 264 9.31 -27.81 -14.13
C THR A 264 9.27 -26.59 -15.05
N THR A 265 10.23 -26.49 -15.98
CA THR A 265 10.24 -25.46 -17.02
C THR A 265 9.00 -25.62 -17.91
N SER A 266 8.00 -24.78 -17.71
CA SER A 266 7.01 -24.46 -18.74
C SER A 266 7.51 -23.22 -19.46
N THR A 267 8.13 -23.41 -20.62
CA THR A 267 8.59 -22.33 -21.50
C THR A 267 7.36 -21.63 -22.08
N VAL A 268 6.97 -20.48 -21.52
CA VAL A 268 6.10 -19.51 -22.21
C VAL A 268 6.95 -18.31 -22.59
N LYS A 269 6.98 -18.04 -23.90
CA LYS A 269 7.78 -17.01 -24.56
C LYS A 269 7.47 -15.61 -23.94
N PRO A 270 8.49 -14.80 -23.58
CA PRO A 270 8.26 -13.44 -23.12
C PRO A 270 7.68 -12.59 -24.26
N THR A 271 6.64 -11.80 -23.96
CA THR A 271 6.22 -10.69 -24.82
C THR A 271 6.73 -9.42 -24.16
N THR A 272 7.90 -8.95 -24.59
CA THR A 272 8.49 -7.67 -24.13
C THR A 272 8.05 -6.54 -25.04
N SER A 273 7.40 -5.51 -24.49
CA SER A 273 7.33 -4.19 -25.11
C SER A 273 8.64 -3.45 -24.84
N THR A 274 9.39 -3.18 -25.90
CA THR A 274 10.67 -2.45 -25.84
C THR A 274 10.43 -0.95 -25.68
N ALA A 275 10.89 -0.38 -24.56
CA ALA A 275 11.32 1.01 -24.48
C ALA A 275 12.75 1.03 -23.92
N LYS A 276 13.67 1.61 -24.70
CA LYS A 276 15.12 1.64 -24.46
C LYS A 276 15.47 2.70 -23.40
N PRO A 277 16.21 2.39 -22.33
CA PRO A 277 16.73 3.40 -21.42
C PRO A 277 18.08 3.96 -21.92
N THR A 278 18.30 5.24 -21.66
CA THR A 278 19.54 5.98 -21.93
C THR A 278 20.21 6.27 -20.60
N THR A 279 21.46 5.86 -20.42
CA THR A 279 22.22 6.00 -19.17
C THR A 279 23.01 7.31 -19.16
N SER A 280 22.97 8.05 -18.05
CA SER A 280 23.97 9.06 -17.70
C SER A 280 24.52 8.78 -16.30
N THR A 281 25.85 8.79 -16.20
CA THR A 281 26.63 8.50 -15.00
C THR A 281 26.93 9.80 -14.25
N VAL A 282 26.61 9.85 -12.95
CA VAL A 282 27.11 10.89 -12.04
C VAL A 282 27.74 10.22 -10.81
N LYS A 283 28.95 10.68 -10.48
CA LYS A 283 29.84 10.19 -9.40
C LYS A 283 29.43 10.81 -8.04
N PRO A 284 29.49 10.06 -6.92
CA PRO A 284 29.12 10.61 -5.62
C PRO A 284 30.27 11.39 -4.96
N THR A 285 29.90 12.44 -4.22
CA THR A 285 30.78 13.21 -3.31
C THR A 285 30.26 13.04 -1.88
N THR A 286 31.14 12.65 -0.95
CA THR A 286 30.82 12.42 0.47
C THR A 286 31.06 13.69 1.29
N SER A 287 30.19 13.95 2.27
CA SER A 287 30.48 14.85 3.39
C SER A 287 29.98 14.26 4.71
N THR A 288 30.81 14.39 5.74
CA THR A 288 30.67 13.86 7.10
C THR A 288 30.14 14.94 8.04
N VAL A 289 29.18 14.59 8.91
CA VAL A 289 28.74 15.45 10.03
C VAL A 289 28.75 14.65 11.34
N LYS A 290 29.28 15.29 12.39
CA LYS A 290 29.54 14.79 13.74
C LYS A 290 28.31 14.96 14.66
N PRO A 291 28.03 14.07 15.64
CA PRO A 291 26.84 14.18 16.48
C PRO A 291 27.07 15.04 17.74
N THR A 292 26.01 15.73 18.17
CA THR A 292 25.92 16.43 19.46
C THR A 292 24.82 15.79 20.30
N THR A 293 25.12 15.47 21.56
CA THR A 293 24.25 14.78 22.52
C THR A 293 23.52 15.81 23.39
N SER A 294 22.23 15.59 23.70
CA SER A 294 21.56 16.30 24.81
C SER A 294 20.72 15.32 25.62
N THR A 295 20.89 15.38 26.93
CA THR A 295 20.23 14.59 27.98
C THR A 295 19.05 15.35 28.56
N LEU A 296 17.90 14.68 28.74
CA LEU A 296 16.83 15.15 29.64
C LEU A 296 16.28 14.00 30.50
N LYS A 297 16.05 14.33 31.76
CA LYS A 297 15.71 13.50 32.92
C LYS A 297 14.18 13.29 33.02
N PRO A 298 13.68 12.14 33.54
CA PRO A 298 12.25 11.86 33.54
C PRO A 298 11.52 12.52 34.72
N THR A 299 10.29 12.96 34.48
CA THR A 299 9.35 13.41 35.52
C THR A 299 8.10 12.53 35.45
N THR A 300 7.72 11.96 36.59
CA THR A 300 6.57 11.06 36.78
C THR A 300 5.32 11.86 37.14
N SER A 301 4.19 11.56 36.52
CA SER A 301 2.87 11.99 37.02
C SER A 301 1.79 10.95 36.70
N THR A 302 1.19 10.45 37.78
CA THR A 302 0.03 9.55 37.85
C THR A 302 -1.25 10.20 37.35
N VAL A 303 -2.09 9.46 36.59
CA VAL A 303 -3.42 9.91 36.13
C VAL A 303 -4.50 8.90 36.57
N LYS A 304 -5.56 9.43 37.20
CA LYS A 304 -6.84 8.74 37.56
C LYS A 304 -7.82 8.86 36.37
N PRO A 305 -8.68 7.86 36.10
CA PRO A 305 -9.33 7.73 34.79
C PRO A 305 -10.46 8.75 34.57
N THR A 306 -10.47 9.33 33.38
CA THR A 306 -11.59 10.13 32.86
C THR A 306 -12.07 9.47 31.57
N THR A 307 -13.35 9.12 31.52
CA THR A 307 -14.08 8.71 30.33
C THR A 307 -14.06 9.83 29.28
N SER A 308 -13.66 9.52 28.04
CA SER A 308 -13.73 10.47 26.93
C SER A 308 -14.07 9.77 25.61
N SER A 309 -15.06 10.34 24.93
CA SER A 309 -15.50 10.04 23.57
C SER A 309 -14.33 10.09 22.58
N VAL A 310 -14.29 9.10 21.70
CA VAL A 310 -13.24 8.86 20.71
C VAL A 310 -13.11 10.04 19.75
N THR A 311 -11.91 10.65 19.70
CA THR A 311 -11.44 11.44 18.56
C THR A 311 -10.21 10.72 18.00
N PRO A 312 -10.20 10.26 16.74
CA PRO A 312 -9.06 9.54 16.19
C PRO A 312 -7.87 10.50 15.97
N THR A 313 -6.76 10.24 16.67
CA THR A 313 -5.49 10.93 16.44
C THR A 313 -4.45 9.97 15.87
N THR A 314 -3.65 10.49 14.93
CA THR A 314 -2.41 9.99 14.29
C THR A 314 -2.52 9.24 12.96
N GLY A 315 -2.35 9.96 11.85
CA GLY A 315 -2.19 9.39 10.50
C GLY A 315 -1.88 10.42 9.41
N VAL A 316 -1.34 11.59 9.76
CA VAL A 316 -0.99 12.60 8.75
C VAL A 316 0.38 12.23 8.17
N PRO A 317 0.51 11.93 6.85
CA PRO A 317 1.80 11.68 6.19
C PRO A 317 2.73 12.91 6.34
N ALA A 318 4.05 12.73 6.31
CA ALA A 318 5.02 13.72 6.78
C ALA A 318 5.79 14.53 5.71
N ASP A 319 5.51 14.50 4.42
CA ASP A 319 6.04 15.32 3.31
C ASP A 319 5.75 14.51 2.03
N ALA A 320 4.50 14.06 1.88
CA ALA A 320 4.14 13.01 0.92
C ALA A 320 4.31 13.45 -0.54
N LYS A 321 4.95 12.62 -1.36
CA LYS A 321 5.02 12.82 -2.81
C LYS A 321 3.72 12.37 -3.48
N ILE A 322 3.12 13.25 -4.27
CA ILE A 322 1.89 12.96 -5.00
C ILE A 322 1.92 13.48 -6.44
N THR A 323 1.08 12.93 -7.30
CA THR A 323 0.53 13.65 -8.46
C THR A 323 -0.93 14.01 -8.21
N ILE A 324 -1.41 15.11 -8.79
CA ILE A 324 -2.79 15.57 -8.64
C ILE A 324 -3.51 15.43 -9.99
N THR A 325 -4.72 14.88 -9.95
CA THR A 325 -5.62 14.81 -11.12
C THR A 325 -6.96 15.42 -10.74
N SER A 326 -7.57 16.24 -11.59
CA SER A 326 -8.94 16.72 -11.35
C SER A 326 -9.95 15.57 -11.41
N SER A 327 -11.14 15.76 -10.84
CA SER A 327 -12.21 14.75 -10.94
C SER A 327 -12.65 14.46 -12.37
N SER A 328 -12.37 15.36 -13.31
CA SER A 328 -12.64 15.21 -14.74
C SER A 328 -11.51 14.46 -15.48
N GLY A 329 -10.49 13.97 -14.77
CA GLY A 329 -9.39 13.17 -15.33
C GLY A 329 -8.28 14.00 -15.99
N LEU A 330 -8.19 15.30 -15.69
CA LEU A 330 -7.11 16.17 -16.18
C LEU A 330 -5.93 16.14 -15.22
N ASN A 331 -4.71 15.94 -15.72
CA ASN A 331 -3.50 15.95 -14.90
C ASN A 331 -3.09 17.38 -14.55
N VAL A 332 -2.86 17.63 -13.27
CA VAL A 332 -2.36 18.93 -12.81
C VAL A 332 -0.85 19.00 -12.98
N TYR A 333 -0.36 20.06 -13.60
CA TYR A 333 1.05 20.32 -13.83
C TYR A 333 1.40 21.78 -13.59
N VAL A 334 2.69 22.05 -13.37
CA VAL A 334 3.25 23.41 -13.28
C VAL A 334 3.81 23.77 -14.66
N ASP A 335 3.30 24.86 -15.26
CA ASP A 335 3.72 25.32 -16.58
C ASP A 335 5.05 26.10 -16.56
N SER A 336 5.48 26.60 -17.73
CA SER A 336 6.73 27.37 -17.87
C SER A 336 6.73 28.68 -17.08
N ASP A 337 5.56 29.25 -16.81
CA ASP A 337 5.38 30.46 -16.00
C ASP A 337 5.15 30.14 -14.52
N LYS A 338 5.35 28.87 -14.15
CA LYS A 338 5.17 28.29 -12.81
C LYS A 338 3.72 28.24 -12.33
N GLN A 339 2.75 28.50 -13.20
CA GLN A 339 1.34 28.45 -12.85
C GLN A 339 0.83 27.01 -12.90
N LEU A 340 -0.14 26.70 -12.04
CA LEU A 340 -0.77 25.39 -12.03
C LEU A 340 -1.88 25.34 -13.07
N ARG A 341 -1.79 24.33 -13.93
CA ARG A 341 -2.75 24.04 -14.99
C ARG A 341 -3.18 22.59 -14.95
N ALA A 342 -4.33 22.28 -15.56
CA ALA A 342 -4.89 20.94 -15.65
C ALA A 342 -5.22 20.59 -17.10
N GLU A 343 -4.57 19.54 -17.64
CA GLU A 343 -4.78 19.09 -19.02
C GLU A 343 -4.73 17.56 -19.12
N LYS A 344 -5.47 16.98 -20.07
CA LYS A 344 -5.60 15.51 -20.20
C LYS A 344 -4.32 14.84 -20.68
N ASN A 345 -3.59 15.47 -21.59
CA ASN A 345 -2.44 14.88 -22.29
C ASN A 345 -1.09 15.35 -21.73
N GLN A 346 -1.09 16.02 -20.58
CA GLN A 346 0.14 16.43 -19.90
C GLN A 346 0.57 15.38 -18.89
N THR A 347 1.88 15.23 -18.71
CA THR A 347 2.42 14.48 -17.57
C THR A 347 2.21 15.29 -16.31
N GLY A 348 1.50 14.71 -15.33
CA GLY A 348 1.24 15.37 -14.05
C GLY A 348 2.54 15.72 -13.31
N THR A 349 2.57 16.91 -12.71
CA THR A 349 3.70 17.32 -11.88
C THR A 349 3.70 16.58 -10.55
N VAL A 350 4.89 16.25 -10.05
CA VAL A 350 5.07 15.71 -8.70
C VAL A 350 5.08 16.86 -7.70
N PHE A 351 4.24 16.75 -6.67
CA PHE A 351 4.16 17.68 -5.56
C PHE A 351 4.53 16.99 -4.24
N LEU A 352 5.03 17.76 -3.28
CA LEU A 352 5.17 17.34 -1.87
C LEU A 352 4.02 17.96 -1.07
N LEU A 353 3.38 17.16 -0.23
CA LEU A 353 2.36 17.62 0.71
C LEU A 353 2.97 17.86 2.08
N LYS A 354 3.08 19.12 2.46
CA LYS A 354 3.51 19.53 3.80
C LYS A 354 2.29 19.75 4.68
N TRP A 355 1.96 18.76 5.51
CA TRP A 355 0.79 18.85 6.36
C TRP A 355 1.04 19.71 7.59
N HIS A 356 0.06 20.53 7.96
CA HIS A 356 0.06 21.28 9.22
C HIS A 356 -0.76 20.55 10.28
N ASP A 357 -1.87 19.95 9.87
CA ASP A 357 -2.75 19.11 10.68
C ASP A 357 -3.58 18.16 9.77
N GLN A 358 -4.56 17.43 10.31
CA GLN A 358 -5.39 16.47 9.52
C GLN A 358 -6.26 17.14 8.44
N THR A 359 -6.50 18.43 8.56
CA THR A 359 -7.43 19.24 7.79
C THR A 359 -6.75 20.36 7.00
N SER A 360 -5.44 20.56 7.15
CA SER A 360 -4.73 21.62 6.43
C SER A 360 -3.31 21.23 6.01
N MET A 361 -2.92 21.72 4.83
CA MET A 361 -1.64 21.42 4.20
C MET A 361 -1.11 22.59 3.37
N SER A 362 0.16 22.50 3.00
CA SER A 362 0.78 23.23 1.91
C SER A 362 1.20 22.27 0.81
N ILE A 363 1.14 22.73 -0.44
CA ILE A 363 1.56 21.98 -1.62
C ILE A 363 2.87 22.60 -2.12
N VAL A 364 3.87 21.76 -2.39
CA VAL A 364 5.20 22.20 -2.82
C VAL A 364 5.54 21.53 -4.14
N HIS A 365 6.00 22.30 -5.12
CA HIS A 365 6.48 21.75 -6.39
C HIS A 365 7.78 20.98 -6.16
N ALA A 366 7.75 19.65 -6.31
CA ALA A 366 8.82 18.78 -5.83
C ALA A 366 10.19 19.04 -6.48
N SER A 367 10.22 19.47 -7.75
CA SER A 367 11.48 19.73 -8.46
C SER A 367 12.17 21.03 -8.03
N SER A 368 11.38 22.07 -7.74
CA SER A 368 11.90 23.40 -7.41
C SER A 368 11.97 23.68 -5.91
N GLY A 369 11.27 22.89 -5.09
CA GLY A 369 11.09 23.15 -3.66
C GLY A 369 10.17 24.35 -3.36
N GLN A 370 9.58 24.98 -4.38
CA GLN A 370 8.75 26.17 -4.20
C GLN A 370 7.31 25.82 -3.78
N PHE A 371 6.80 26.52 -2.78
CA PHE A 371 5.42 26.42 -2.32
C PHE A 371 4.46 27.01 -3.35
N VAL A 372 3.34 26.31 -3.54
CA VAL A 372 2.21 26.74 -4.36
C VAL A 372 1.42 27.80 -3.59
N SER A 373 1.21 28.95 -4.20
CA SER A 373 0.59 30.13 -3.62
C SER A 373 -0.70 30.52 -4.34
N ALA A 374 -1.74 30.86 -3.58
CA ALA A 374 -2.94 31.55 -4.06
C ALA A 374 -2.68 33.06 -4.16
N GLU A 375 -1.90 33.44 -5.18
CA GLU A 375 -1.43 34.81 -5.38
C GLU A 375 -2.55 35.86 -5.45
N SER A 376 -2.21 37.09 -5.06
CA SER A 376 -3.12 38.23 -5.13
C SER A 376 -4.45 38.00 -4.39
N GLY A 377 -4.43 37.21 -3.31
CA GLY A 377 -5.62 36.78 -2.57
C GLY A 377 -6.49 35.79 -3.35
N GLY A 378 -5.88 34.88 -4.11
CA GLY A 378 -6.56 33.86 -4.92
C GLY A 378 -7.24 34.37 -6.19
N ARG A 379 -6.96 35.61 -6.62
CA ARG A 379 -7.52 36.23 -7.84
C ARG A 379 -6.75 35.90 -9.12
N ARG A 380 -5.62 35.21 -8.98
CA ARG A 380 -4.77 34.76 -10.09
C ARG A 380 -4.64 33.23 -10.03
N PRO A 381 -4.22 32.60 -11.14
CA PRO A 381 -3.85 31.20 -11.11
C PRO A 381 -2.89 30.89 -9.97
N LEU A 382 -3.08 29.73 -9.33
CA LEU A 382 -2.12 29.23 -8.37
C LEU A 382 -0.74 29.13 -9.02
N ILE A 383 0.31 29.47 -8.27
CA ILE A 383 1.67 29.52 -8.81
C ILE A 383 2.67 28.95 -7.81
N ALA A 384 3.64 28.16 -8.27
CA ALA A 384 4.73 27.64 -7.46
C ALA A 384 5.91 28.61 -7.45
N ASN A 385 5.92 29.59 -6.54
CA ASN A 385 6.93 30.66 -6.52
C ASN A 385 7.47 31.05 -5.14
N ARG A 386 6.98 30.46 -4.04
CA ARG A 386 7.38 30.86 -2.68
C ARG A 386 8.42 29.93 -2.07
N GLN A 387 9.33 30.49 -1.28
CA GLN A 387 10.38 29.73 -0.58
C GLN A 387 9.92 29.17 0.78
N SER A 388 8.83 29.70 1.33
CA SER A 388 8.28 29.32 2.63
C SER A 388 6.77 29.50 2.63
N ALA A 389 6.05 28.68 3.41
CA ALA A 389 4.62 28.83 3.57
C ALA A 389 4.25 29.98 4.52
N SER A 390 3.34 30.85 4.08
CA SER A 390 2.57 31.77 4.90
C SER A 390 1.07 31.55 4.61
N THR A 391 0.24 32.57 4.73
CA THR A 391 -1.21 32.47 4.52
C THR A 391 -1.58 32.04 3.11
N TRP A 392 -0.87 32.47 2.07
CA TRP A 392 -1.27 32.21 0.68
C TRP A 392 -0.90 30.80 0.20
N GLU A 393 -0.01 30.12 0.91
CA GLU A 393 0.48 28.78 0.57
C GLU A 393 -0.22 27.68 1.38
N LYS A 394 -1.25 28.04 2.13
CA LYS A 394 -2.00 27.14 3.02
C LYS A 394 -3.40 26.86 2.46
N PHE A 395 -3.79 25.60 2.55
CA PHE A 395 -5.07 25.11 2.08
C PHE A 395 -5.71 24.25 3.16
N TRP A 396 -6.97 24.55 3.51
CA TRP A 396 -7.80 23.56 4.18
C TRP A 396 -8.20 22.50 3.17
N ILE A 397 -8.38 21.29 3.65
CA ILE A 397 -8.79 20.18 2.82
C ILE A 397 -10.11 19.59 3.32
N THR A 398 -10.93 19.16 2.37
CA THR A 398 -12.10 18.34 2.67
C THR A 398 -12.03 17.10 1.81
N ARG A 399 -12.14 15.94 2.45
CA ARG A 399 -12.22 14.66 1.76
C ARG A 399 -13.69 14.32 1.54
N THR A 400 -14.06 14.12 0.29
CA THR A 400 -15.40 13.70 -0.10
C THR A 400 -15.23 12.55 -1.07
N GLU A 401 -15.63 11.34 -0.65
CA GLU A 401 -15.66 10.18 -1.55
C GLU A 401 -14.30 9.92 -2.25
N GLY A 402 -13.22 9.85 -1.47
CA GLY A 402 -11.84 9.71 -1.93
C GLY A 402 -11.34 10.77 -2.92
N ARG A 403 -12.03 11.90 -2.99
CA ARG A 403 -11.54 13.13 -3.61
C ARG A 403 -11.20 14.14 -2.53
N VAL A 404 -10.38 15.11 -2.90
CA VAL A 404 -9.91 16.21 -2.06
C VAL A 404 -10.36 17.51 -2.70
N SER A 405 -11.02 18.36 -1.94
CA SER A 405 -11.13 19.79 -2.28
C SER A 405 -10.07 20.58 -1.51
N LEU A 406 -9.57 21.64 -2.12
CA LEU A 406 -8.58 22.53 -1.55
C LEU A 406 -9.21 23.90 -1.35
N LYS A 407 -9.29 24.40 -0.12
CA LYS A 407 -9.82 25.73 0.20
C LYS A 407 -8.68 26.65 0.63
N SER A 408 -8.43 27.70 -0.12
CA SER A 408 -7.31 28.62 0.14
C SER A 408 -7.53 29.42 1.42
N TRP A 409 -6.49 29.52 2.25
CA TRP A 409 -6.45 30.42 3.41
C TRP A 409 -6.42 31.90 3.00
N ALA A 410 -6.02 32.21 1.77
CA ALA A 410 -5.89 33.59 1.29
C ALA A 410 -7.24 34.32 1.19
N ASN A 411 -8.31 33.61 0.83
CA ASN A 411 -9.62 34.20 0.57
C ASN A 411 -10.81 33.31 0.97
N GLY A 412 -10.58 32.13 1.53
CA GLY A 412 -11.64 31.21 1.93
C GLY A 412 -12.43 30.61 0.77
N ARG A 413 -11.84 30.51 -0.43
CA ARG A 413 -12.47 29.92 -1.62
C ARG A 413 -11.81 28.62 -2.03
N PHE A 414 -12.57 27.76 -2.70
CA PHE A 414 -12.10 26.48 -3.21
C PHE A 414 -11.30 26.66 -4.50
N VAL A 415 -10.26 25.85 -4.64
CA VAL A 415 -9.47 25.76 -5.85
C VAL A 415 -10.27 24.98 -6.88
N ALA A 416 -10.45 25.54 -8.07
CA ALA A 416 -11.17 24.92 -9.17
C ALA A 416 -10.39 25.03 -10.48
N VAL A 417 -10.54 24.01 -11.33
CA VAL A 417 -10.04 24.04 -12.70
C VAL A 417 -10.97 24.88 -13.55
N GLN A 418 -10.44 25.96 -14.12
CA GLN A 418 -11.15 26.87 -15.02
C GLN A 418 -11.23 26.30 -16.44
N ASN A 419 -12.09 26.90 -17.28
CA ASN A 419 -12.30 26.46 -18.66
C ASN A 419 -11.04 26.53 -19.54
N ASP A 420 -10.11 27.42 -19.22
CA ASP A 420 -8.81 27.57 -19.89
C ASP A 420 -7.72 26.65 -19.29
N GLY A 421 -8.09 25.85 -18.30
CA GLY A 421 -7.24 24.87 -17.62
C GLY A 421 -6.47 25.41 -16.41
N TYR A 422 -6.52 26.72 -16.11
CA TYR A 422 -5.84 27.24 -14.92
C TYR A 422 -6.54 26.81 -13.62
N LEU A 423 -5.76 26.62 -12.56
CA LEU A 423 -6.31 26.39 -11.22
C LEU A 423 -6.40 27.72 -10.46
N LEU A 424 -7.62 28.15 -10.13
CA LEU A 424 -7.88 29.39 -9.38
C LEU A 424 -8.61 29.08 -8.06
N ALA A 425 -8.35 29.88 -7.02
CA ALA A 425 -9.08 29.79 -5.75
C ALA A 425 -10.28 30.75 -5.75
N ASP A 426 -11.30 30.45 -6.54
CA ASP A 426 -12.43 31.36 -6.81
C ASP A 426 -13.81 30.76 -6.52
N ASP A 427 -13.93 29.45 -6.35
CA ASP A 427 -15.19 28.77 -6.05
C ASP A 427 -15.66 29.00 -4.60
N THR A 428 -16.96 29.21 -4.41
CA THR A 428 -17.55 29.46 -3.08
C THR A 428 -18.06 28.19 -2.39
N SER A 429 -18.18 27.09 -3.13
CA SER A 429 -18.65 25.79 -2.67
C SER A 429 -17.90 24.66 -3.36
N ILE A 430 -17.89 23.47 -2.75
CA ILE A 430 -17.33 22.28 -3.38
C ILE A 430 -18.24 21.86 -4.54
N ALA A 431 -17.72 21.97 -5.76
CA ALA A 431 -18.31 21.49 -7.00
C ALA A 431 -17.38 20.49 -7.71
N VAL A 432 -17.85 19.84 -8.77
CA VAL A 432 -17.06 18.87 -9.55
C VAL A 432 -15.72 19.49 -10.00
N GLY A 433 -15.70 20.72 -10.50
CA GLY A 433 -14.47 21.40 -10.92
C GLY A 433 -13.45 21.67 -9.80
N SER A 434 -13.86 21.56 -8.53
CA SER A 434 -13.04 21.81 -7.34
C SER A 434 -12.60 20.55 -6.59
N LEU A 435 -12.87 19.38 -7.18
CA LEU A 435 -12.51 18.08 -6.62
C LEU A 435 -11.30 17.50 -7.35
N PHE A 436 -10.35 16.99 -6.58
CA PHE A 436 -9.11 16.40 -7.07
C PHE A 436 -8.88 15.02 -6.48
N SER A 437 -8.17 14.17 -7.21
CA SER A 437 -7.63 12.91 -6.73
C SER A 437 -6.14 13.09 -6.50
N PHE A 438 -5.66 12.71 -5.32
CA PHE A 438 -4.24 12.69 -5.00
C PHE A 438 -3.74 11.26 -5.15
N LYS A 439 -2.74 11.06 -6.02
CA LYS A 439 -2.08 9.77 -6.19
C LYS A 439 -0.72 9.83 -5.52
N TYR A 440 -0.53 9.09 -4.44
CA TYR A 440 0.73 9.00 -3.68
C TYR A 440 1.75 8.15 -4.42
N LEU A 441 3.00 8.59 -4.48
CA LEU A 441 4.08 7.98 -5.30
C LEU A 441 5.06 7.14 -4.49
#